data_AF-A0A450Y760-F1
#
_entry.id   AF-A0A450Y760-F1
#
_cell.length_a   1.000
_cell.length_b   1.000
_cell.length_c   1.000
_cell.angle_alpha   90.00
_cell.angle_beta   90.00
_cell.angle_gamma   90.00
#
_symmetry.space_group_name_H-M   'P 1'
#
loop_
_entity.id
_entity.type
_entity.pdbx_description
1 polymer ?
#
loop_
_entity_poly.entity_id
_entity_poly.type
_entity_poly.pdbx_seq_one_letter_code
_entity_poly.pdbx_strand_id
1 'polypeptide(L)' 'MEFIKYPDQSVVAPYQSASTMGVSRKMFRKEILNGIPTSDLSDVIADFESEGAKISTEQERSGKWTLMAIFES' A
#
# COMPACT_ATOMS: atom_id res chain seq x y z
N MET A 1 -13.46 -23.96 -39.42
CA MET A 1 -14.14 -23.96 -38.11
C MET A 1 -13.20 -24.60 -37.12
N GLU A 2 -12.66 -23.85 -36.17
CA GLU A 2 -12.27 -24.36 -34.84
C GLU A 2 -12.50 -23.25 -33.81
N PHE A 3 -13.07 -23.65 -32.67
CA PHE A 3 -13.67 -22.83 -31.62
C PHE A 3 -12.72 -22.76 -30.40
N ILE A 4 -12.43 -21.53 -29.95
CA ILE A 4 -12.22 -21.00 -28.57
C ILE A 4 -11.48 -21.84 -27.51
N LYS A 5 -10.45 -21.25 -26.84
CA LYS A 5 -10.47 -21.00 -25.37
C LYS A 5 -9.27 -20.14 -24.92
N TYR A 6 -9.54 -18.93 -24.43
CA TYR A 6 -8.61 -18.22 -23.53
C TYR A 6 -8.68 -18.89 -22.14
N PRO A 7 -7.57 -18.87 -21.40
CA PRO A 7 -7.69 -18.38 -20.03
C PRO A 7 -6.82 -17.14 -19.82
N ASP A 8 -7.48 -16.17 -19.22
CA ASP A 8 -6.94 -15.00 -18.53
C ASP A 8 -5.84 -15.41 -17.54
N GLN A 9 -4.66 -14.80 -17.66
CA GLN A 9 -3.67 -14.80 -16.58
C GLN A 9 -3.17 -13.37 -16.38
N SER A 10 -4.00 -12.60 -15.69
CA SER A 10 -3.58 -11.62 -14.70
C SER A 10 -2.30 -12.08 -13.96
N VAL A 11 -1.15 -11.55 -14.36
CA VAL A 11 0.00 -11.41 -13.47
C VAL A 11 0.45 -9.96 -13.56
N VAL A 12 -0.12 -9.20 -12.63
CA VAL A 12 0.32 -7.88 -12.21
C VAL A 12 1.85 -7.84 -12.03
N ALA A 13 2.54 -7.13 -12.92
CA ALA A 13 3.83 -6.54 -12.62
C ALA A 13 4.02 -5.26 -13.46
N PRO A 14 3.86 -4.07 -12.88
CA PRO A 14 4.38 -2.88 -13.53
C PRO A 14 5.23 -2.05 -12.57
N TYR A 15 6.53 -2.34 -12.45
CA TYR A 15 7.52 -1.35 -12.02
C TYR A 15 8.90 -1.79 -12.53
N GLN A 16 9.69 -1.03 -13.29
CA GLN A 16 9.50 0.15 -14.13
C GLN A 16 10.83 0.28 -14.88
N SER A 17 10.81 0.18 -16.21
CA SER A 17 11.89 0.72 -17.06
C SER A 17 11.73 2.24 -17.08
N ALA A 18 12.80 2.98 -16.76
CA ALA A 18 13.30 4.10 -17.56
C ALA A 18 14.28 4.95 -16.74
N SER A 19 15.52 4.98 -17.22
CA SER A 19 16.49 6.02 -16.94
C SER A 19 15.94 7.38 -17.40
N THR A 20 15.60 8.27 -16.46
CA THR A 20 15.38 9.69 -16.77
C THR A 20 16.03 10.54 -15.68
N MET A 21 17.13 11.21 -16.05
CA MET A 21 17.73 12.31 -15.30
C MET A 21 16.69 13.40 -15.01
N GLY A 22 16.64 13.87 -13.76
CA GLY A 22 16.27 15.26 -13.47
C GLY A 22 14.79 15.60 -13.34
N VAL A 23 14.02 14.86 -12.53
CA VAL A 23 12.93 15.45 -11.72
C VAL A 23 12.96 14.70 -10.40
N SER A 24 13.31 15.36 -9.31
CA SER A 24 13.06 14.84 -7.95
C SER A 24 11.54 14.83 -7.74
N ARG A 25 10.85 13.88 -8.39
CA ARG A 25 9.48 13.52 -8.03
C ARG A 25 9.59 13.04 -6.59
N LYS A 26 9.02 13.78 -5.65
CA LYS A 26 8.78 13.26 -4.30
C LYS A 26 8.13 11.90 -4.46
N MET A 27 8.89 10.85 -4.19
CA MET A 27 8.40 9.49 -4.28
C MET A 27 7.66 9.23 -2.98
N PHE A 28 6.34 9.30 -3.04
CA PHE A 28 5.51 8.94 -1.89
C PHE A 28 5.45 7.42 -1.79
N ARG A 29 6.09 6.85 -0.76
CA ARG A 29 5.94 5.43 -0.43
C ARG A 29 4.61 5.28 0.33
N LYS A 30 3.77 4.35 -0.10
CA LYS A 30 2.47 4.07 0.53
C LYS A 30 2.46 2.63 1.05
N GLU A 31 2.10 2.45 2.30
CA GLU A 31 1.94 1.15 2.95
C GLU A 31 0.52 1.01 3.51
N ILE A 32 -0.06 -0.18 3.40
CA ILE A 32 -1.41 -0.48 3.88
C ILE A 32 -1.34 -1.78 4.69
N LEU A 33 -1.75 -1.69 5.95
CA LEU A 33 -1.90 -2.82 6.85
C LEU A 33 -3.39 -3.02 7.15
N ASN A 34 -3.84 -4.26 7.18
CA ASN A 34 -5.24 -4.60 7.41
C ASN A 34 -5.34 -5.56 8.59
N GLY A 35 -6.52 -5.62 9.21
CA GLY A 35 -6.79 -6.58 10.26
C GLY A 35 -6.06 -6.32 11.58
N ILE A 36 -5.63 -5.08 11.84
CA ILE A 36 -4.94 -4.70 13.08
C ILE A 36 -5.95 -4.74 14.24
N PRO A 37 -5.71 -5.51 15.31
CA PRO A 37 -6.57 -5.48 16.48
C PRO A 37 -6.44 -4.15 17.21
N THR A 38 -7.49 -3.70 17.90
CA THR A 38 -7.49 -2.40 18.61
C THR A 38 -6.37 -2.30 19.65
N SER A 39 -5.92 -3.42 20.25
CA SER A 39 -4.81 -3.45 21.19
C SER A 39 -3.48 -3.02 20.59
N ASP A 40 -3.26 -3.33 19.30
CA ASP A 40 -1.96 -3.16 18.64
C ASP A 40 -1.96 -1.90 17.76
N LEU A 41 -3.12 -1.25 17.58
CA LEU A 41 -3.26 -0.10 16.69
C LEU A 41 -2.37 1.07 17.12
N SER A 42 -2.30 1.38 18.42
CA SER A 42 -1.51 2.51 18.91
C SER A 42 -0.02 2.33 18.66
N ASP A 43 0.48 1.10 18.85
CA ASP A 43 1.90 0.78 18.72
C ASP A 43 2.31 0.85 17.24
N VAL A 44 1.48 0.28 16.36
CA VAL A 44 1.71 0.34 14.91
C VAL A 44 1.66 1.79 14.41
N ILE A 45 0.73 2.62 14.89
CA ILE A 45 0.68 4.05 14.53
C ILE A 45 1.98 4.73 14.94
N ALA A 46 2.45 4.53 16.17
CA ALA A 46 3.63 5.19 16.70
C ALA A 46 4.91 4.83 15.92
N ASP A 47 5.06 3.58 15.49
CA ASP A 47 6.18 3.13 14.66
C ASP A 47 6.22 3.91 13.33
N PHE A 48 5.08 3.96 12.61
CA PHE A 48 5.00 4.66 11.34
C PHE A 48 5.12 6.19 11.47
N GLU A 49 4.54 6.79 12.52
CA GLU A 49 4.71 8.22 12.80
C GLU A 49 6.17 8.56 13.10
N SER A 50 6.88 7.70 13.85
CA SER A 50 8.31 7.87 14.14
C SER A 50 9.17 7.79 12.88
N GLU A 51 8.75 7.02 11.87
CA GLU A 51 9.39 6.98 10.55
C GLU A 51 8.99 8.17 9.64
N GLY A 52 8.12 9.06 10.11
CA GLY A 52 7.67 10.26 9.38
C GLY A 52 6.54 9.98 8.40
N ALA A 53 5.79 8.90 8.57
CA ALA A 53 4.62 8.63 7.76
C ALA A 53 3.41 9.46 8.21
N LYS A 54 2.60 9.90 7.23
CA LYS A 54 1.23 10.36 7.46
C LYS A 54 0.30 9.17 7.55
N ILE A 55 -0.42 9.05 8.67
CA ILE A 55 -1.30 7.92 8.96
C ILE A 55 -2.76 8.26 8.65
N SER A 56 -3.49 7.29 8.13
CA SER A 56 -4.95 7.28 8.09
C SER A 56 -5.45 5.90 8.50
N THR A 57 -6.43 5.85 9.42
CA THR A 57 -6.97 4.60 9.94
C THR A 57 -8.46 4.50 9.71
N GLU A 58 -8.92 3.33 9.32
CA GLU A 58 -10.34 3.00 9.14
C GLU A 58 -10.68 1.75 9.95
N GLN A 59 -11.79 1.77 10.68
CA GLN A 59 -12.27 0.58 11.38
C GLN A 59 -13.15 -0.26 10.44
N GLU A 60 -12.77 -1.52 10.27
CA GLU A 60 -13.55 -2.49 9.52
C GLU A 60 -14.80 -2.91 10.29
N ARG A 61 -15.81 -3.42 9.58
CA ARG A 61 -17.02 -4.03 10.19
C ARG A 61 -16.72 -5.22 11.10
N SER A 62 -15.53 -5.82 10.96
CA SER A 62 -15.04 -6.91 11.79
C SER A 62 -14.56 -6.46 13.19
N GLY A 63 -14.48 -5.14 13.44
CA GLY A 63 -13.89 -4.57 14.66
C GLY A 63 -12.36 -4.47 14.62
N LYS A 64 -11.73 -4.90 13.52
CA LYS A 64 -10.31 -4.71 13.25
C LYS A 64 -10.08 -3.38 12.50
N TRP A 65 -8.82 -2.98 12.41
CA TRP A 65 -8.43 -1.72 11.80
C TRP A 65 -7.58 -1.92 10.55
N THR A 66 -7.82 -1.06 9.57
CA THR A 66 -6.95 -0.84 8.42
C THR A 66 -6.17 0.45 8.66
N LEU A 67 -4.85 0.39 8.52
CA LEU A 67 -3.94 1.53 8.63
C LEU A 67 -3.26 1.78 7.29
N MET A 68 -3.28 3.03 6.85
CA MET A 68 -2.61 3.50 5.65
C MET A 68 -1.54 4.51 6.03
N ALA A 69 -0.27 4.18 5.77
CA ALA A 69 0.88 5.03 6.01
C ALA A 69 1.41 5.60 4.69
N ILE A 70 1.65 6.91 4.64
CA ILE A 70 2.19 7.62 3.47
C ILE A 70 3.47 8.35 3.88
N PHE A 71 4.60 7.94 3.33
CA PHE A 71 5.90 8.54 3.60
C PHE A 71 6.23 9.54 2.50
N GLU A 72 6.52 10.78 2.88
CA GLU A 72 6.98 11.81 1.95
C GLU A 72 8.51 11.85 1.97
N SER A 73 9.16 11.33 0.91
CA SER A 73 10.62 11.46 0.68
C SER A 73 10.96 12.70 -0.14
#